data_AF-A0AAD7HAU2-F1
#
_entry.id   AF-A0AAD7HAU2-F1
#
_cell.length_a   1.000
_cell.length_b   1.000
_cell.length_c   1.000
_cell.angle_alpha   90.00
_cell.angle_beta   90.00
_cell.angle_gamma   90.00
#
_symmetry.space_group_name_H-M   'P 1'
#
loop_
_entity.id
_entity.type
_entity.pdbx_description
1 polymer ?
#
loop_
_entity_poly.entity_id
_entity_poly.type
_entity_poly.pdbx_seq_one_letter_code
_entity_poly.pdbx_strand_id
1 'polypeptide(L)' 'IPSALVRHSNVAIRAHERRSSFTQYTAAGLFRWIRNGFQTSQAFELGASEQEKAAREVEDAGRWEAGMKMFSVIDDL' A
#
# COMPACT_ATOMS: atom_id res chain seq x y z
N ILE A 1 0.72 1.65 -0.35
CA ILE A 1 0.28 2.42 -1.53
C ILE A 1 -1.16 2.04 -1.83
N PRO A 2 -2.12 2.95 -1.68
CA PRO A 2 -3.55 2.61 -1.71
C PRO A 2 -4.15 2.49 -3.13
N SER A 3 -3.37 2.73 -4.19
CA SER A 3 -3.85 2.72 -5.59
C SER A 3 -4.62 1.45 -5.99
N ALA A 4 -4.23 0.27 -5.50
CA ALA A 4 -4.90 -0.99 -5.81
C ALA A 4 -6.33 -1.10 -5.23
N LEU A 5 -6.68 -0.28 -4.23
CA LEU A 5 -8.00 -0.28 -3.59
C LEU A 5 -9.00 0.63 -4.30
N VAL A 6 -8.54 1.47 -5.22
CA VAL A 6 -9.35 2.50 -5.87
C VAL A 6 -9.36 2.27 -7.37
N ARG A 7 -10.55 2.24 -7.97
CA ARG A 7 -10.68 2.25 -9.42
C ARG A 7 -10.25 3.61 -9.93
N HIS A 8 -9.30 3.62 -10.86
CA HIS A 8 -8.78 4.84 -11.45
C HIS A 8 -8.54 4.64 -12.95
N SER A 9 -8.64 5.73 -13.70
CA SER A 9 -8.42 5.77 -15.14
C SER A 9 -7.99 7.16 -15.56
N ASN A 10 -7.34 7.26 -16.72
CA ASN A 10 -7.00 8.55 -17.30
C ASN A 10 -8.22 9.17 -18.00
N VAL A 11 -8.41 10.48 -17.83
CA VAL A 11 -9.41 11.25 -18.58
C VAL A 11 -8.88 11.64 -19.96
N ALA A 12 -9.77 11.76 -20.94
CA ALA A 12 -9.42 12.25 -22.28
C ALA A 12 -8.80 13.67 -22.21
N ILE A 13 -7.93 13.98 -23.17
CA ILE A 13 -7.33 15.30 -23.36
C ILE A 13 -7.74 15.90 -24.70
N ARG A 14 -7.68 17.23 -24.81
CA ARG A 14 -7.98 17.95 -26.06
C ARG A 14 -6.82 17.81 -27.04
N ALA A 15 -7.09 18.06 -28.33
CA ALA A 15 -6.12 17.87 -29.41
C ALA A 15 -4.82 18.68 -29.27
N HIS A 16 -4.86 19.83 -28.59
CA HIS A 16 -3.70 20.69 -28.36
C HIS A 16 -2.98 20.41 -27.04
N GLU A 17 -3.51 19.53 -26.19
CA GLU A 17 -2.94 19.20 -24.90
C GLU A 17 -1.91 18.08 -25.03
N ARG A 18 -0.89 18.13 -24.19
CA ARG A 18 0.09 17.04 -24.04
C ARG A 18 0.19 16.67 -22.57
N ARG A 19 0.02 15.39 -22.26
CA ARG A 19 0.15 14.85 -20.91
C ARG A 19 1.26 13.80 -20.87
N SER A 20 2.17 13.97 -19.92
CA SER A 20 3.17 12.97 -19.56
C SER A 20 2.91 12.52 -18.12
N SER A 21 3.05 11.23 -17.85
CA SER A 21 2.91 10.66 -16.52
C SER A 21 3.96 9.59 -16.31
N PHE A 22 4.51 9.52 -15.10
CA PHE A 22 5.42 8.47 -14.68
C PHE A 22 4.88 7.86 -13.39
N THR A 23 4.79 6.53 -13.34
CA THR A 23 4.28 5.82 -12.17
C THR A 23 5.29 4.77 -11.75
N GLN A 24 5.66 4.82 -10.48
CA GLN A 24 6.40 3.74 -9.84
C GLN A 24 5.40 2.83 -9.14
N TYR A 25 5.55 1.53 -9.35
CA TYR A 25 4.68 0.51 -8.77
C TYR A 25 5.52 -0.58 -8.10
N THR A 26 4.96 -1.16 -7.05
CA THR A 26 5.47 -2.40 -6.46
C THR A 26 4.31 -3.22 -5.90
N ALA A 27 4.45 -4.53 -5.94
CA ALA A 27 3.43 -5.45 -5.44
C ALA A 27 3.36 -5.39 -3.91
N ALA A 28 2.14 -5.29 -3.36
CA ALA A 28 1.91 -5.26 -1.91
C ALA A 28 2.53 -6.48 -1.18
N GLY A 29 2.59 -7.63 -1.85
CA GLY A 29 3.19 -8.85 -1.32
C GLY A 29 4.68 -8.72 -0.99
N LEU A 30 5.44 -7.86 -1.70
CA LEU A 30 6.87 -7.66 -1.43
C LEU A 30 7.10 -6.95 -0.09
N PHE A 31 6.27 -5.97 0.25
CA PHE A 31 6.33 -5.36 1.58
C PHE A 31 6.01 -6.36 2.68
N ARG A 32 5.00 -7.22 2.48
CA ARG A 32 4.65 -8.27 3.44
C ARG A 32 5.76 -9.29 3.61
N TRP A 33 6.43 -9.68 2.52
CA TRP A 33 7.58 -10.59 2.54
C TRP A 33 8.72 -10.04 3.38
N ILE A 34 9.17 -8.80 3.12
CA ILE A 34 10.23 -8.14 3.89
C ILE A 34 9.82 -8.04 5.36
N ARG A 35 8.58 -7.61 5.61
CA ARG A 35 8.03 -7.43 6.96
C ARG A 35 7.96 -8.73 7.75
N ASN A 36 7.76 -9.85 7.07
CA ASN A 36 7.75 -11.17 7.71
C ASN A 36 9.16 -11.72 7.97
N GLY A 37 10.22 -10.99 7.63
CA GLY A 37 11.60 -11.48 7.73
C GLY A 37 12.00 -12.36 6.55
N PHE A 38 11.55 -12.02 5.33
CA PHE A 38 11.81 -12.75 4.09
C PHE A 38 11.22 -14.17 4.06
N GLN A 39 9.96 -14.28 4.49
CA GLN A 39 9.21 -15.53 4.45
C GLN A 39 7.73 -15.29 4.13
N THR A 40 7.04 -16.36 3.75
CA THR A 40 5.60 -16.30 3.46
C THR A 40 4.81 -15.93 4.73
N SER A 41 3.61 -15.39 4.58
CA SER A 41 2.72 -15.17 5.73
C SER A 41 2.44 -16.48 6.47
N GLN A 42 2.23 -17.58 5.75
CA GLN A 42 2.01 -18.88 6.37
C GLN A 42 3.20 -19.33 7.23
N ALA A 43 4.43 -19.19 6.71
CA ALA A 43 5.64 -19.54 7.47
C ALA A 43 5.81 -18.65 8.71
N PHE A 44 5.55 -17.35 8.57
CA PHE A 44 5.56 -16.42 9.70
C PHE A 44 4.53 -16.83 10.77
N GLU A 45 3.28 -17.09 10.41
CA GLU A 45 2.23 -17.46 11.39
C GLU A 45 2.56 -18.75 12.17
N LEU A 46 3.17 -19.72 11.49
CA LEU A 46 3.55 -20.99 12.11
C LEU A 46 4.80 -20.88 12.99
N GLY A 47 5.75 -20.01 12.63
CA GLY A 47 7.06 -19.91 13.28
C GLY A 47 7.22 -18.74 14.26
N ALA A 48 6.34 -17.73 14.20
CA ALA A 48 6.43 -16.55 15.05
C ALA A 48 5.97 -16.84 16.49
N SER A 49 6.65 -16.20 17.43
CA SER A 49 6.23 -16.12 18.82
C SER A 49 4.93 -15.33 18.96
N GLU A 50 4.22 -15.54 20.07
CA GLU A 50 3.00 -14.78 20.38
C GLU A 50 3.28 -13.28 20.53
N GLN A 51 4.48 -12.91 21.01
CA GLN A 51 4.92 -11.52 21.08
C GLN A 51 5.06 -10.90 19.69
N GLU A 52 5.63 -11.61 18.72
CA GLU A 52 5.78 -11.14 17.34
C GLU A 52 4.43 -10.98 16.64
N LYS A 53 3.49 -11.91 16.87
CA LYS A 53 2.11 -11.82 16.36
C LYS A 53 1.34 -10.66 16.98
N ALA A 54 1.45 -10.46 18.29
CA ALA A 54 0.82 -9.33 18.96
C ALA A 54 1.38 -7.98 18.44
N ALA A 55 2.70 -7.89 18.25
CA ALA A 55 3.32 -6.69 17.65
C ALA A 55 2.81 -6.44 16.22
N ARG A 56 2.62 -7.52 15.44
CA ARG A 56 2.05 -7.46 14.09
C ARG A 56 0.62 -6.92 14.07
N GLU A 57 -0.24 -7.38 14.98
CA GLU A 57 -1.63 -6.90 15.06
C GLU A 57 -1.71 -5.41 15.39
N VAL A 58 -0.88 -4.93 16.32
CA VAL A 58 -0.80 -3.51 16.67
C VAL A 58 -0.38 -2.67 15.45
N GLU A 59 0.60 -3.15 14.68
CA GLU A 59 1.03 -2.48 13.44
C GLU A 59 -0.07 -2.48 12.37
N ASP A 60 -0.76 -3.62 12.18
CA ASP A 60 -1.81 -3.77 11.17
C ASP A 60 -3.05 -2.91 11.49
N ALA A 61 -3.37 -2.67 12.78
CA ALA A 61 -4.47 -1.80 13.19
C ALA A 61 -4.35 -0.36 12.65
N GLY A 62 -3.14 0.19 12.54
CA GLY A 62 -2.91 1.54 12.04
C GLY A 62 -2.84 1.66 10.51
N ARG A 63 -2.77 0.54 9.78
CA ARG A 63 -2.48 0.57 8.33
C ARG A 63 -3.54 1.24 7.49
N TRP A 64 -4.81 1.03 7.83
CA TRP A 64 -5.91 1.64 7.09
C TRP A 64 -5.85 3.16 7.18
N GLU A 65 -5.72 3.68 8.40
CA GLU A 65 -5.61 5.11 8.66
C GLU A 65 -4.38 5.72 7.98
N ALA A 66 -3.22 5.06 8.08
CA ALA A 66 -2.01 5.49 7.39
C ALA A 66 -2.18 5.50 5.86
N GLY A 67 -2.88 4.53 5.29
CA GLY A 67 -3.18 4.47 3.86
C GLY A 67 -4.09 5.60 3.40
N MET A 68 -5.12 5.94 4.20
CA MET A 68 -6.03 7.05 3.90
C MET A 68 -5.32 8.40 3.91
N LYS A 69 -4.38 8.62 4.83
CA LYS A 69 -3.55 9.84 4.91
C LYS A 69 -2.60 10.03 3.71
N MET A 70 -2.46 9.06 2.80
CA MET A 70 -1.65 9.19 1.59
C MET A 70 -2.39 9.86 0.44
N PHE A 71 -3.71 10.05 0.53
CA PHE A 71 -4.48 10.78 -0.48
C PHE A 71 -4.48 12.28 -0.15
N SER A 72 -4.33 13.11 -1.19
CA SER A 72 -4.55 14.55 -1.05
C SER A 72 -6.00 14.86 -0.68
N VAL A 73 -6.20 15.86 0.17
CA VAL A 73 -7.50 16.45 0.47
C VAL A 73 -7.72 17.72 -0.36
N ILE A 74 -8.95 18.24 -0.36
CA ILE A 74 -9.27 19.46 -1.12
C ILE A 74 -8.40 20.64 -0.70
N ASP A 75 -8.08 20.75 0.59
CA ASP A 75 -7.24 21.83 1.12
C ASP A 75 -5.77 21.74 0.66
N ASP A 76 -5.34 20.60 0.10
CA ASP A 76 -3.99 20.41 -0.45
C ASP A 76 -3.84 20.89 -1.91
N LEU A 77 -4.95 21.25 -2.58
CA LEU A 77 -5.02 21.53 -4.03
C LEU A 77 -5.21 23.03 -4.32
#